data_AF-A0A382LNN4-F1
#
_entry.id   AF-A0A382LNN4-F1
#
_cell.length_a   1.000
_cell.length_b   1.000
_cell.length_c   1.000
_cell.angle_alpha   90.00
_cell.angle_beta   90.00
_cell.angle_gamma   90.00
#
_symmetry.space_group_name_H-M   'P 1'
#
loop_
_entity.id
_entity.type
_entity.pdbx_description
1 polymer ?
#
loop_
_entity_poly.entity_id
_entity_poly.type
_entity_poly.pdbx_seq_one_letter_code
_entity_poly.pdbx_strand_id
1 'polypeptide(L)'
;IFYFLQPGGAFIDTADPASAQATIVAILGNAGLGQVTSVVIPIGLLFFAFGAYALRANIGAGGNGNVLAGIGALFLYSGIVGWMIASGAGLAIAGTSLPAAQAVPVYGSLYGATVGIGTVSGILAGIGFLGLALAVSTRDDNNKMFALVAAAVAVVSIVVTILGALDDTQLQTMGNITGICYVIHMVWLILVGRNLSQQG
;
A
#
# COMPACT_ATOMS: atom_id res chain seq x y z
N ILE A 1 6.92 5.21 -3.92
CA ILE A 1 8.36 4.98 -4.22
C ILE A 1 9.18 4.66 -2.97
N PHE A 2 9.05 5.42 -1.87
CA PHE A 2 9.80 5.18 -0.62
C PHE A 2 9.57 3.80 0.01
N TYR A 3 8.41 3.19 -0.21
CA TYR A 3 8.13 1.80 0.15
C TYR A 3 9.19 0.82 -0.41
N PHE A 4 9.62 1.01 -1.65
CA PHE A 4 10.62 0.13 -2.27
C PHE A 4 12.04 0.34 -1.73
N LEU A 5 12.27 1.46 -1.04
CA LEU A 5 13.56 1.79 -0.40
C LEU A 5 13.63 1.30 1.05
N GLN A 6 12.56 0.69 1.58
CA GLN A 6 12.56 0.15 2.93
C GLN A 6 13.58 -1.00 3.03
N PRO A 7 14.47 -0.98 4.04
CA PRO A 7 15.33 -2.13 4.33
C PRO A 7 14.54 -3.41 4.61
N GLY A 8 15.04 -4.56 4.16
CA GLY A 8 14.31 -5.82 4.11
C GLY A 8 13.36 -5.94 2.93
N GLY A 9 13.20 -4.87 2.13
CA GLY A 9 12.31 -4.77 0.98
C GLY A 9 12.98 -5.12 -0.35
N ALA A 10 12.40 -4.61 -1.45
CA ALA A 10 12.77 -5.06 -2.78
C ALA A 10 14.16 -4.58 -3.27
N PHE A 11 14.60 -3.36 -2.91
CA PHE A 11 15.75 -2.72 -3.58
C PHE A 11 17.03 -2.62 -2.77
N ILE A 12 16.97 -2.58 -1.44
CA ILE A 12 18.16 -2.36 -0.59
C ILE A 12 18.82 -3.69 -0.24
N ASP A 13 18.09 -4.52 0.49
CA ASP A 13 18.52 -5.82 1.00
C ASP A 13 17.29 -6.72 1.14
N THR A 14 17.05 -7.56 0.14
CA THR A 14 15.87 -8.43 0.12
C THR A 14 15.92 -9.43 1.26
N ALA A 15 15.02 -9.27 2.22
CA ALA A 15 14.74 -10.25 3.25
C ALA A 15 13.47 -11.03 2.90
N ASP A 16 13.39 -12.28 3.39
CA ASP A 16 12.15 -13.02 3.34
C ASP A 16 11.13 -12.38 4.32
N PRO A 17 10.00 -11.83 3.83
CA PRO A 17 8.99 -11.22 4.69
C PRO A 17 8.29 -12.23 5.60
N ALA A 18 8.38 -13.53 5.33
CA ALA A 18 7.90 -14.56 6.25
C ALA A 18 8.87 -14.78 7.43
N SER A 19 10.12 -14.33 7.30
CA SER A 19 11.15 -14.45 8.33
C SER A 19 11.32 -13.14 9.09
N ALA A 20 10.73 -13.10 10.29
CA ALA A 20 10.94 -11.99 11.23
C ALA A 20 12.43 -11.78 11.54
N GLN A 21 13.19 -12.88 11.65
CA GLN A 21 14.62 -12.81 11.88
C GLN A 21 15.35 -12.12 10.72
N ALA A 22 15.12 -12.56 9.48
CA ALA A 22 15.79 -11.97 8.32
C ALA A 22 15.43 -10.49 8.16
N THR A 23 14.14 -10.15 8.31
CA THR A 23 13.68 -8.78 8.10
C THR A 23 14.15 -7.82 9.20
N ILE A 24 14.12 -8.24 10.47
CA ILE A 24 14.65 -7.41 11.57
C ILE A 24 16.15 -7.19 11.42
N VAL A 25 16.92 -8.21 11.04
CA VAL A 25 18.36 -8.08 10.80
C VAL A 25 18.65 -7.09 9.65
N ALA A 26 17.90 -7.17 8.55
CA ALA A 26 18.02 -6.24 7.42
C ALA A 26 17.70 -4.78 7.84
N ILE A 27 16.59 -4.59 8.57
CA ILE A 27 16.21 -3.28 9.11
C ILE A 27 17.32 -2.68 9.97
N LEU A 28 17.93 -3.46 10.86
CA LEU A 28 18.98 -2.98 11.75
C LEU A 28 20.33 -2.79 11.04
N GLY A 29 20.59 -3.58 9.99
CA GLY A 29 21.75 -3.39 9.12
C GLY A 29 21.74 -2.04 8.40
N ASN A 30 20.54 -1.48 8.17
CA ASN A 30 20.31 -0.18 7.53
C ASN A 30 19.42 0.74 8.38
N ALA A 31 19.62 0.76 9.70
CA ALA A 31 18.71 1.40 10.67
C ALA A 31 18.36 2.86 10.34
N GLY A 32 19.33 3.66 9.89
CA GLY A 32 19.09 5.06 9.50
C GLY A 32 18.11 5.18 8.32
N LEU A 33 18.25 4.34 7.30
CA LEU A 33 17.31 4.30 6.18
C LEU A 33 15.95 3.71 6.61
N GLY A 34 15.96 2.73 7.52
CA GLY A 34 14.75 2.19 8.15
C GLY A 34 13.93 3.29 8.82
N GLN A 35 14.57 4.13 9.66
CA GLN A 35 13.92 5.25 10.30
C GLN A 35 13.35 6.27 9.30
N VAL A 36 14.15 6.65 8.29
CA VAL A 36 13.70 7.62 7.27
C VAL A 36 12.50 7.09 6.51
N THR A 37 12.56 5.86 6.02
CA THR A 37 11.46 5.26 5.24
C THR A 37 10.20 5.10 6.10
N SER A 38 10.34 4.71 7.38
CA SER A 38 9.21 4.62 8.30
C SER A 38 8.50 5.94 8.60
N VAL A 39 9.16 7.10 8.38
CA VAL A 39 8.54 8.43 8.54
C VAL A 39 7.99 8.96 7.21
N VAL A 40 8.76 8.80 6.13
CA VAL A 40 8.40 9.37 4.82
C VAL A 40 7.27 8.61 4.15
N ILE A 41 7.13 7.29 4.37
CA ILE A 41 6.02 6.49 3.84
C ILE A 41 4.67 7.04 4.32
N PRO A 42 4.41 7.24 5.62
CA PRO A 42 3.17 7.87 6.11
C PRO A 42 2.88 9.23 5.48
N ILE A 43 3.90 10.08 5.31
CA ILE A 43 3.74 11.39 4.65
C ILE A 43 3.26 11.20 3.21
N GLY A 44 3.90 10.31 2.45
CA GLY A 44 3.48 9.96 1.09
C GLY A 44 2.05 9.39 1.03
N LEU A 45 1.67 8.58 2.02
CA LEU A 45 0.32 8.03 2.13
C LEU A 45 -0.73 9.11 2.40
N LEU A 46 -0.40 10.20 3.10
CA LEU A 46 -1.31 11.35 3.28
C LEU A 46 -1.54 12.11 1.97
N PHE A 47 -0.48 12.34 1.19
CA PHE A 47 -0.64 12.91 -0.17
C PHE A 47 -1.50 12.01 -1.05
N PHE A 48 -1.29 10.69 -0.95
CA PHE A 48 -2.10 9.72 -1.66
C PHE A 48 -3.58 9.75 -1.22
N ALA A 49 -3.85 9.81 0.08
CA ALA A 49 -5.20 9.97 0.62
C ALA A 49 -5.87 11.25 0.11
N PHE A 50 -5.14 12.37 0.09
CA PHE A 50 -5.65 13.63 -0.47
C PHE A 50 -5.99 13.50 -1.97
N GLY A 51 -5.16 12.81 -2.76
CA GLY A 51 -5.46 12.53 -4.17
C GLY A 51 -6.75 11.73 -4.34
N ALA A 52 -6.97 10.69 -3.53
CA ALA A 52 -8.21 9.93 -3.53
C ALA A 52 -9.43 10.77 -3.11
N TYR A 53 -9.24 11.70 -2.16
CA TYR A 53 -10.27 12.66 -1.74
C TYR A 53 -10.67 13.58 -2.88
N ALA A 54 -9.69 14.17 -3.57
CA ALA A 54 -9.94 15.05 -4.71
C ALA A 54 -10.67 14.31 -5.84
N LEU A 55 -10.25 13.07 -6.15
CA LEU A 55 -10.93 12.23 -7.14
C LEU A 55 -12.38 11.95 -6.75
N ARG A 56 -12.63 11.51 -5.50
CA ARG A 56 -13.99 11.28 -5.01
C ARG A 56 -14.85 12.55 -5.10
N ALA A 57 -14.32 13.69 -4.70
CA ALA A 57 -15.03 14.96 -4.73
C ALA A 57 -15.44 15.35 -6.16
N ASN A 58 -14.53 15.17 -7.13
CA ASN A 58 -14.82 15.38 -8.55
C ASN A 58 -15.91 14.43 -9.06
N ILE A 59 -15.87 13.15 -8.68
CA ILE A 59 -16.90 12.18 -9.06
C ILE A 59 -18.28 12.58 -8.48
N GLY A 60 -18.31 13.04 -7.22
CA GLY A 60 -19.53 13.41 -6.50
C GLY A 60 -20.22 14.69 -7.00
N ALA A 61 -19.55 15.53 -7.80
CA ALA A 61 -20.06 16.82 -8.24
C ALA A 61 -21.15 16.78 -9.34
N GLY A 62 -21.68 15.60 -9.69
CA GLY A 62 -22.86 15.49 -10.57
C GLY A 62 -22.89 14.33 -11.57
N GLY A 63 -22.17 13.23 -11.31
CA GLY A 63 -22.10 12.09 -12.24
C GLY A 63 -22.46 10.73 -11.64
N ASN A 64 -22.55 9.73 -12.51
CA ASN A 64 -22.61 8.31 -12.11
C ASN A 64 -21.36 7.92 -11.29
N GLY A 65 -21.52 6.94 -10.40
CA GLY A 65 -20.41 6.39 -9.64
C GLY A 65 -20.14 7.05 -8.28
N ASN A 66 -20.91 8.08 -7.85
CA ASN A 66 -20.70 8.76 -6.56
C ASN A 66 -20.69 7.80 -5.35
N VAL A 67 -21.68 6.89 -5.25
CA VAL A 67 -21.75 5.91 -4.15
C VAL A 67 -20.54 4.98 -4.19
N LEU A 68 -20.16 4.53 -5.38
CA LEU A 68 -19.06 3.59 -5.59
C LEU A 68 -17.69 4.23 -5.29
N ALA A 69 -17.52 5.50 -5.65
CA ALA A 69 -16.36 6.29 -5.25
C ALA A 69 -16.34 6.56 -3.73
N GLY A 70 -17.51 6.78 -3.12
CA GLY A 70 -17.64 6.98 -1.68
C GLY A 70 -17.20 5.75 -0.88
N ILE A 71 -17.72 4.57 -1.22
CA ILE A 71 -17.35 3.32 -0.55
C ILE A 71 -15.90 2.93 -0.88
N GLY A 72 -15.46 3.11 -2.13
CA GLY A 72 -14.07 2.86 -2.54
C GLY A 72 -13.07 3.74 -1.76
N ALA A 73 -13.37 5.03 -1.61
CA ALA A 73 -12.55 5.93 -0.83
C ALA A 73 -12.49 5.53 0.66
N LEU A 74 -13.63 5.12 1.25
CA LEU A 74 -13.67 4.66 2.65
C LEU A 74 -12.71 3.48 2.88
N PHE A 75 -12.81 2.44 2.05
CA PHE A 75 -11.93 1.28 2.11
C PHE A 75 -10.46 1.64 1.91
N LEU A 76 -10.17 2.53 0.94
CA LEU A 76 -8.81 2.99 0.68
C LEU A 76 -8.22 3.75 1.87
N TYR A 77 -8.98 4.66 2.50
CA TYR A 77 -8.52 5.39 3.68
C TYR A 77 -8.25 4.45 4.86
N SER A 78 -9.11 3.46 5.09
CA SER A 78 -8.88 2.46 6.14
C SER A 78 -7.58 1.68 5.91
N GLY A 79 -7.30 1.28 4.66
CA GLY A 79 -6.03 0.64 4.32
C GLY A 79 -4.81 1.56 4.52
N ILE A 80 -4.93 2.83 4.14
CA ILE A 80 -3.88 3.83 4.35
C ILE A 80 -3.55 3.98 5.84
N VAL A 81 -4.56 4.09 6.70
CA VAL A 81 -4.35 4.20 8.16
C VAL A 81 -3.62 2.97 8.70
N GLY A 82 -3.98 1.76 8.27
CA GLY A 82 -3.29 0.55 8.71
C GLY A 82 -1.82 0.53 8.28
N TRP A 83 -1.49 0.92 7.04
CA TRP A 83 -0.09 1.06 6.62
C TRP A 83 0.68 2.13 7.40
N MET A 84 0.04 3.23 7.80
CA MET A 84 0.68 4.22 8.68
C MET A 84 1.01 3.63 10.06
N ILE A 85 0.12 2.82 10.63
CA ILE A 85 0.35 2.13 11.91
C ILE A 85 1.51 1.12 11.77
N ALA A 86 1.51 0.30 10.71
CA ALA A 86 2.59 -0.64 10.44
C ALA A 86 3.95 0.07 10.28
N SER A 87 3.96 1.25 9.65
CA SER A 87 5.15 2.09 9.53
C SER A 87 5.68 2.57 10.88
N GLY A 88 4.79 2.96 11.80
CA GLY A 88 5.16 3.34 13.17
C GLY A 88 5.75 2.18 13.96
N ALA A 89 5.23 0.97 13.79
CA ALA A 89 5.82 -0.23 14.36
C ALA A 89 7.20 -0.55 13.75
N GLY A 90 7.36 -0.38 12.43
CA GLY A 90 8.65 -0.47 11.76
C GLY A 90 9.69 0.53 12.29
N LEU A 91 9.26 1.76 12.60
CA LEU A 91 10.12 2.77 13.22
C LEU A 91 10.62 2.33 14.60
N ALA A 92 9.77 1.68 15.40
CA ALA A 92 10.17 1.17 16.72
C ALA A 92 11.24 0.08 16.62
N ILE A 93 11.20 -0.75 15.57
CA ILE A 93 12.24 -1.74 15.28
C ILE A 93 13.53 -1.03 14.82
N ALA A 94 13.43 -0.15 13.82
CA ALA A 94 14.59 0.54 13.26
C ALA A 94 15.28 1.49 14.25
N GLY A 95 14.55 2.03 15.23
CA GLY A 95 15.05 2.95 16.24
C GLY A 95 15.57 2.32 17.53
N THR A 96 15.60 1.00 17.62
CA THR A 96 16.15 0.33 18.80
C THR A 96 17.67 0.49 18.90
N SER A 97 18.19 0.55 20.13
CA SER A 97 19.63 0.49 20.42
C SER A 97 20.11 -0.95 20.69
N LEU A 98 19.20 -1.92 20.66
CA LEU A 98 19.53 -3.32 20.90
C LEU A 98 20.34 -3.89 19.73
N PRO A 99 21.39 -4.70 20.00
CA PRO A 99 22.04 -5.51 18.98
C PRO A 99 21.04 -6.46 18.31
N ALA A 100 21.24 -6.78 17.03
CA ALA A 100 20.29 -7.58 16.24
C ALA A 100 19.92 -8.93 16.89
N ALA A 101 20.89 -9.63 17.50
CA ALA A 101 20.66 -10.90 18.21
C ALA A 101 19.66 -10.78 19.38
N GLN A 102 19.58 -9.61 20.02
CA GLN A 102 18.64 -9.33 21.11
C GLN A 102 17.34 -8.69 20.59
N ALA A 103 17.40 -7.94 19.51
CA ALA A 103 16.24 -7.29 18.91
C ALA A 103 15.26 -8.29 18.30
N VAL A 104 15.73 -9.37 17.66
CA VAL A 104 14.87 -10.39 17.03
C VAL A 104 13.84 -10.99 18.01
N PRO A 105 14.20 -11.54 19.18
CA PRO A 105 13.22 -12.07 20.11
C PRO A 105 12.33 -11.00 20.76
N VAL A 106 12.79 -9.74 20.86
CA VAL A 106 12.02 -8.63 21.43
C VAL A 106 10.96 -8.11 20.44
N TYR A 107 11.32 -7.99 19.17
CA TYR A 107 10.47 -7.37 18.14
C TYR A 107 9.82 -8.36 17.18
N GLY A 108 10.07 -9.67 17.30
CA GLY A 108 9.51 -10.68 16.40
C GLY A 108 7.98 -10.65 16.33
N SER A 109 7.30 -10.52 17.47
CA SER A 109 5.83 -10.40 17.52
C SER A 109 5.34 -9.06 16.98
N LEU A 110 6.08 -7.97 17.21
CA LEU A 110 5.76 -6.66 16.65
C LEU A 110 5.86 -6.70 15.12
N TYR A 111 6.92 -7.32 14.58
CA TYR A 111 7.06 -7.53 13.15
C TYR A 111 5.91 -8.36 12.58
N GLY A 112 5.57 -9.49 13.20
CA GLY A 112 4.41 -10.30 12.80
C GLY A 112 3.11 -9.49 12.79
N ALA A 113 2.90 -8.62 13.77
CA ALA A 113 1.78 -7.69 13.77
C ALA A 113 1.83 -6.70 12.59
N THR A 114 3.01 -6.20 12.20
CA THR A 114 3.14 -5.34 11.01
C THR A 114 2.75 -6.07 9.73
N VAL A 115 3.11 -7.35 9.59
CA VAL A 115 2.71 -8.18 8.44
C VAL A 115 1.19 -8.34 8.41
N GLY A 116 0.57 -8.72 9.54
CA GLY A 116 -0.88 -8.86 9.63
C GLY A 116 -1.65 -7.56 9.32
N ILE A 117 -1.18 -6.43 9.87
CA ILE A 117 -1.74 -5.11 9.57
C ILE A 117 -1.58 -4.78 8.09
N GLY A 118 -0.39 -5.03 7.52
CA GLY A 118 -0.10 -4.80 6.10
C GLY A 118 -1.01 -5.59 5.18
N THR A 119 -1.28 -6.85 5.50
CA THR A 119 -2.19 -7.74 4.78
C THR A 119 -3.62 -7.20 4.78
N VAL A 120 -4.19 -6.91 5.95
CA VAL A 120 -5.55 -6.37 6.05
C VAL A 120 -5.63 -5.04 5.31
N SER A 121 -4.63 -4.18 5.49
CA SER A 121 -4.54 -2.89 4.80
C SER A 121 -4.48 -3.03 3.29
N GLY A 122 -3.74 -4.00 2.77
CA GLY A 122 -3.64 -4.30 1.35
C GLY A 122 -4.96 -4.78 0.75
N ILE A 123 -5.70 -5.63 1.47
CA ILE A 123 -7.03 -6.07 1.04
C ILE A 123 -8.00 -4.89 1.00
N LEU A 124 -8.06 -4.09 2.06
CA LEU A 124 -8.93 -2.91 2.13
C LEU A 124 -8.56 -1.90 1.03
N ALA A 125 -7.28 -1.61 0.83
CA ALA A 125 -6.81 -0.73 -0.24
C ALA A 125 -7.19 -1.29 -1.62
N GLY A 126 -7.03 -2.60 -1.85
CA GLY A 126 -7.45 -3.26 -3.08
C GLY A 126 -8.94 -3.11 -3.37
N ILE A 127 -9.80 -3.31 -2.36
CA ILE A 127 -11.25 -3.06 -2.49
C ILE A 127 -11.51 -1.57 -2.79
N GLY A 128 -10.75 -0.68 -2.15
CA GLY A 128 -10.85 0.76 -2.38
C GLY A 128 -10.51 1.15 -3.81
N PHE A 129 -9.41 0.61 -4.35
CA PHE A 129 -9.01 0.76 -5.74
C PHE A 129 -10.06 0.22 -6.70
N LEU A 130 -10.64 -0.95 -6.42
CA LEU A 130 -11.71 -1.52 -7.23
C LEU A 130 -12.92 -0.58 -7.29
N GLY A 131 -13.39 -0.08 -6.15
CA GLY A 131 -14.51 0.86 -6.08
C GLY A 131 -14.23 2.16 -6.85
N LEU A 132 -13.07 2.78 -6.62
CA LEU A 132 -12.69 4.01 -7.31
C LEU A 132 -12.55 3.80 -8.83
N ALA A 133 -11.92 2.71 -9.26
CA ALA A 133 -11.71 2.40 -10.67
C ALA A 133 -13.03 2.14 -11.39
N LEU A 134 -13.94 1.37 -10.79
CA LEU A 134 -15.28 1.17 -11.34
C LEU A 134 -16.07 2.48 -11.37
N ALA A 135 -15.98 3.33 -10.35
CA ALA A 135 -16.64 4.63 -10.35
C ALA A 135 -16.15 5.52 -11.50
N VAL A 136 -14.84 5.61 -11.71
CA VAL A 136 -14.24 6.33 -12.84
C VAL A 136 -14.70 5.75 -14.18
N SER A 137 -14.85 4.42 -14.29
CA SER A 137 -15.30 3.77 -15.53
C SER A 137 -16.75 4.12 -15.94
N THR A 138 -17.55 4.67 -15.01
CA THR A 138 -18.91 5.13 -15.29
C THR A 138 -18.98 6.56 -15.81
N ARG A 139 -17.83 7.25 -15.91
CA ARG A 139 -17.75 8.63 -16.38
C ARG A 139 -17.25 8.71 -17.82
N ASP A 140 -17.87 9.58 -18.59
CA ASP A 140 -17.52 9.81 -20.00
C ASP A 140 -16.31 10.73 -20.16
N ASP A 141 -15.96 11.51 -19.13
CA ASP A 141 -14.83 12.45 -19.12
C ASP A 141 -13.48 11.78 -18.77
N ASN A 142 -13.46 10.45 -18.62
CA ASN A 142 -12.30 9.68 -18.25
C ASN A 142 -12.07 8.49 -19.19
N ASN A 143 -10.84 7.99 -19.21
CA ASN A 143 -10.50 6.79 -20.00
C ASN A 143 -11.10 5.53 -19.34
N LYS A 144 -12.30 5.17 -19.80
CA LYS A 144 -13.03 3.99 -19.33
C LYS A 144 -12.25 2.69 -19.44
N MET A 145 -11.54 2.47 -20.55
CA MET A 145 -10.76 1.23 -20.72
C MET A 145 -9.66 1.12 -19.69
N PHE A 146 -8.93 2.21 -19.42
CA PHE A 146 -7.87 2.17 -18.43
C PHE A 146 -8.40 2.03 -17.01
N ALA A 147 -9.57 2.64 -16.71
CA ALA A 147 -10.26 2.43 -15.44
C ALA A 147 -10.67 0.97 -15.22
N LEU A 148 -11.15 0.28 -16.27
CA LEU A 148 -11.49 -1.15 -16.18
C LEU A 148 -10.24 -2.03 -16.00
N VAL A 149 -9.11 -1.67 -16.61
CA VAL A 149 -7.82 -2.33 -16.34
C VAL A 149 -7.40 -2.15 -14.88
N ALA A 150 -7.52 -0.93 -14.34
CA ALA A 150 -7.22 -0.66 -12.92
C ALA A 150 -8.12 -1.47 -11.98
N ALA A 151 -9.41 -1.64 -12.34
CA ALA A 151 -10.34 -2.49 -11.60
C ALA A 151 -9.92 -3.96 -11.63
N ALA A 152 -9.53 -4.51 -12.80
CA ALA A 152 -9.05 -5.87 -12.91
C ALA A 152 -7.76 -6.10 -12.08
N VAL A 153 -6.83 -5.15 -12.13
CA VAL A 153 -5.59 -5.19 -11.33
C VAL A 153 -5.89 -5.12 -9.83
N ALA A 154 -6.92 -4.38 -9.41
CA ALA A 154 -7.37 -4.36 -8.02
C ALA A 154 -7.86 -5.74 -7.56
N VAL A 155 -8.61 -6.46 -8.40
CA VAL A 155 -9.03 -7.84 -8.11
C VAL A 155 -7.82 -8.75 -7.95
N VAL A 156 -6.85 -8.68 -8.86
CA VAL A 156 -5.59 -9.45 -8.75
C VAL A 156 -4.89 -9.14 -7.43
N SER A 157 -4.73 -7.85 -7.08
CA SER A 157 -4.10 -7.41 -5.84
C SER A 157 -4.80 -7.98 -4.59
N ILE A 158 -6.13 -8.04 -4.57
CA ILE A 158 -6.90 -8.61 -3.45
C ILE A 158 -6.60 -10.11 -3.35
N VAL A 159 -6.70 -10.84 -4.46
CA VAL A 159 -6.52 -12.30 -4.49
C VAL A 159 -5.12 -12.68 -4.03
N VAL A 160 -4.07 -12.06 -4.59
CA VAL A 160 -2.69 -12.40 -4.23
C VAL A 160 -2.37 -12.04 -2.77
N THR A 161 -2.94 -10.93 -2.26
CA THR A 161 -2.76 -10.57 -0.85
C THR A 161 -3.41 -11.60 0.08
N ILE A 162 -4.58 -12.14 -0.29
CA ILE A 162 -5.23 -13.24 0.46
C ILE A 162 -4.39 -14.51 0.39
N LEU A 163 -3.86 -14.87 -0.79
CA LEU A 163 -3.01 -16.07 -0.94
C LEU A 163 -1.76 -15.98 -0.07
N GLY A 164 -1.07 -14.83 -0.07
CA GLY A 164 0.11 -14.61 0.77
C GLY A 164 -0.21 -14.61 2.26
N ALA A 165 -1.45 -14.28 2.65
CA ALA A 165 -1.89 -14.31 4.04
C ALA A 165 -2.22 -15.72 4.55
N LEU A 166 -2.63 -16.61 3.66
CA LEU A 166 -3.03 -17.98 3.99
C LEU A 166 -1.84 -18.96 3.94
N ASP A 167 -0.77 -18.60 3.23
CA ASP A 167 0.42 -19.41 3.05
C ASP A 167 1.69 -18.54 3.07
N ASP A 168 2.37 -18.54 4.21
CA ASP A 168 3.61 -17.76 4.41
C ASP A 168 4.71 -18.16 3.43
N THR A 169 4.70 -19.38 2.87
CA THR A 169 5.68 -19.80 1.85
C THR A 169 5.51 -19.04 0.54
N GLN A 170 4.33 -18.46 0.30
CA GLN A 170 4.03 -17.65 -0.88
C GLN A 170 4.10 -16.15 -0.60
N LEU A 171 4.29 -15.73 0.65
CA LEU A 171 4.21 -14.32 1.06
C LEU A 171 5.13 -13.42 0.22
N GLN A 172 6.38 -13.85 -0.01
CA GLN A 172 7.32 -13.11 -0.84
C GLN A 172 6.86 -12.99 -2.30
N THR A 173 6.46 -14.10 -2.91
CA THR A 173 6.01 -14.14 -4.31
C THR A 173 4.76 -13.30 -4.51
N MET A 174 3.78 -13.44 -3.62
CA MET A 174 2.54 -12.66 -3.66
C MET A 174 2.81 -11.17 -3.39
N GLY A 175 3.72 -10.84 -2.47
CA GLY A 175 4.16 -9.48 -2.22
C GLY A 175 4.77 -8.81 -3.46
N ASN A 176 5.58 -9.54 -4.22
CA ASN A 176 6.13 -9.06 -5.49
C ASN A 176 5.04 -8.76 -6.53
N ILE A 177 4.04 -9.64 -6.65
CA ILE A 177 2.89 -9.42 -7.55
C ILE A 177 2.09 -8.19 -7.10
N THR A 178 1.83 -8.04 -5.80
CA THR A 178 1.20 -6.84 -5.24
C THR A 178 1.99 -5.57 -5.56
N GLY A 179 3.33 -5.63 -5.51
CA GLY A 179 4.20 -4.53 -5.91
C GLY A 179 4.01 -4.11 -7.38
N ILE A 180 3.83 -5.08 -8.29
CA ILE A 180 3.52 -4.81 -9.71
C ILE A 180 2.14 -4.17 -9.84
N CYS A 181 1.12 -4.71 -9.16
CA CYS A 181 -0.23 -4.15 -9.14
C CYS A 181 -0.22 -2.69 -8.68
N TYR A 182 0.52 -2.39 -7.61
CA TYR A 182 0.70 -1.04 -7.10
C TYR A 182 1.27 -0.08 -8.15
N VAL A 183 2.31 -0.48 -8.90
CA VAL A 183 2.88 0.36 -9.97
C VAL A 183 1.83 0.70 -11.03
N ILE A 184 1.02 -0.29 -11.45
CA ILE A 184 -0.04 -0.07 -12.45
C ILE A 184 -1.09 0.91 -11.90
N HIS A 185 -1.51 0.75 -10.64
CA HIS A 185 -2.44 1.68 -9.99
C HIS A 185 -1.87 3.10 -9.87
N MET A 186 -0.57 3.24 -9.58
CA MET A 186 0.08 4.55 -9.52
C MET A 186 0.08 5.23 -10.88
N VAL A 187 0.43 4.52 -11.96
CA VAL A 187 0.36 5.06 -13.32
C VAL A 187 -1.07 5.50 -13.65
N TRP A 188 -2.07 4.68 -13.33
CA TRP A 188 -3.47 5.02 -13.53
C TRP A 188 -3.89 6.29 -12.77
N LEU A 189 -3.58 6.38 -11.48
CA LEU A 189 -3.90 7.55 -10.66
C LEU A 189 -3.21 8.83 -11.15
N ILE A 190 -1.97 8.74 -11.64
CA ILE A 190 -1.27 9.90 -12.21
C ILE A 190 -2.01 10.41 -13.45
N LEU A 191 -2.47 9.52 -14.34
CA LEU A 191 -3.22 9.92 -15.52
C LEU A 191 -4.58 10.52 -15.17
N VAL A 192 -5.30 9.93 -14.21
CA VAL A 192 -6.56 10.49 -13.71
C VAL A 192 -6.33 11.86 -13.07
N GLY A 193 -5.33 12.00 -12.21
CA GLY A 193 -4.96 13.27 -11.57
C GLY A 193 -4.59 14.36 -12.57
N ARG A 194 -3.86 14.01 -13.64
CA ARG A 194 -3.53 14.95 -14.72
C ARG A 194 -4.77 15.43 -15.47
N ASN A 195 -5.73 14.53 -15.75
CA ASN A 195 -6.99 14.93 -16.39
C ASN A 195 -7.77 15.89 -15.49
N LEU A 196 -7.85 15.60 -14.19
CA LEU A 196 -8.50 16.48 -13.21
C LEU A 196 -7.87 17.87 -13.16
N SER A 197 -6.53 17.97 -13.20
CA SER A 197 -5.84 19.27 -13.18
C SER A 197 -6.02 20.10 -14.45
N GLN A 198 -6.49 19.50 -15.54
CA GLN A 198 -6.79 20.19 -16.80
C GLN A 198 -8.24 20.65 -16.91
N GLN A 199 -9.11 20.19 -16.01
CA GLN A 199 -10.54 20.53 -15.98
C GLN A 199 -10.89 21.69 -15.03
N GLY A 200 -9.97 22.09 -14.15
CA GLY A 200 -10.07 23.26 -13.28
C GLY A 200 -9.37 24.47 -13.87
#